data_AF-A0A7X9TX52-F1
#
_entry.id   AF-A0A7X9TX52-F1
#
_cell.length_a   1.000
_cell.length_b   1.000
_cell.length_c   1.000
_cell.angle_alpha   90.00
_cell.angle_beta   90.00
_cell.angle_gamma   90.00
#
_symmetry.space_group_name_H-M   'P 1'
#
loop_
_entity.id
_entity.type
_entity.pdbx_description
1 polymer ?
#
loop_
_entity_poly.entity_id
_entity_poly.type
_entity_poly.pdbx_seq_one_letter_code
_entity_poly.pdbx_strand_id
1 'polypeptide(L)'
;MSKQTTRPTPFGVCDRNEAPLFSVQPDIPIEQALEHASCVLGTARVLTLAAQDLCTEHQSYLNWASLQLAETGLALVEACIDGLQADASTQ
;
A
#
# COMPACT_ATOMS: atom_id res chain seq x y z
N MET A 1 26.00 9.32 0.04
CA MET A 1 25.08 8.26 0.52
C MET A 1 23.99 8.15 -0.52
N SER A 2 23.88 7.01 -1.21
CA SER A 2 22.79 6.76 -2.15
C SER A 2 21.47 6.92 -1.39
N LYS A 3 20.58 7.77 -1.90
CA LYS A 3 19.30 8.02 -1.26
C LYS A 3 18.39 6.88 -1.72
N GLN A 4 18.16 5.90 -0.85
CA GLN A 4 17.29 4.77 -1.15
C GLN A 4 15.88 5.30 -1.42
N THR A 5 15.32 4.88 -2.55
CA THR A 5 14.03 5.36 -3.04
C THR A 5 13.14 4.21 -3.49
N THR A 6 11.84 4.45 -3.49
CA THR A 6 10.84 3.48 -3.96
C THR A 6 11.07 3.10 -5.42
N ARG A 7 10.63 1.89 -5.77
CA ARG A 7 10.54 1.39 -7.14
C ARG A 7 9.09 1.30 -7.60
N PRO A 8 8.83 1.35 -8.92
CA PRO A 8 7.48 1.25 -9.42
C PRO A 8 6.93 -0.15 -9.11
N THR A 9 5.92 -0.19 -8.24
CA THR A 9 5.29 -1.45 -7.80
C THR A 9 3.81 -1.42 -8.20
N PRO A 10 3.39 -2.24 -9.17
CA PRO A 10 2.01 -2.28 -9.62
C PRO A 10 1.09 -2.91 -8.57
N PHE A 11 -0.12 -2.36 -8.40
CA PHE A 11 -1.13 -2.89 -7.48
C PHE A 11 -2.55 -2.52 -7.94
N GLY A 12 -3.56 -3.09 -7.28
CA GLY A 12 -4.97 -2.90 -7.58
C GLY A 12 -5.34 -3.52 -8.92
N VAL A 13 -5.86 -4.75 -8.88
CA VAL A 13 -6.15 -5.52 -10.09
C VAL A 13 -7.45 -5.05 -10.74
N CYS A 14 -7.48 -4.96 -12.07
CA CYS A 14 -8.72 -4.75 -12.81
C CYS A 14 -9.49 -6.06 -12.91
N ASP A 15 -10.72 -6.11 -12.38
CA ASP A 15 -11.59 -7.30 -12.39
C ASP A 15 -11.85 -7.90 -13.79
N ARG A 16 -11.64 -7.13 -14.86
CA ARG A 16 -11.91 -7.56 -16.24
C ARG A 16 -10.75 -8.30 -16.91
N ASN A 17 -9.50 -8.02 -16.54
CA ASN A 17 -8.33 -8.55 -17.26
C ASN A 17 -7.09 -8.82 -16.38
N GLU A 18 -7.22 -8.75 -15.05
CA GLU A 18 -6.13 -8.93 -14.09
C GLU A 18 -4.94 -7.97 -14.30
N ALA A 19 -5.11 -6.92 -15.09
CA ALA A 19 -4.07 -5.91 -15.27
C ALA A 19 -4.04 -4.98 -14.04
N PRO A 20 -2.85 -4.63 -13.52
CA PRO A 20 -2.73 -3.65 -12.46
C PRO A 20 -3.18 -2.27 -12.94
N LEU A 21 -3.98 -1.59 -12.12
CA LEU A 21 -4.53 -0.26 -12.40
C LEU A 21 -3.64 0.85 -11.85
N PHE A 22 -2.93 0.58 -10.76
CA PHE A 22 -2.11 1.55 -10.04
C PHE A 22 -0.66 1.09 -9.97
N SER A 23 0.23 2.03 -9.70
CA SER A 23 1.62 1.76 -9.36
C SER A 23 2.09 2.76 -8.32
N VAL A 24 2.93 2.31 -7.39
CA VAL A 24 3.67 3.24 -6.53
C VAL A 24 4.60 4.09 -7.39
N GLN A 25 4.68 5.37 -7.07
CA GLN A 25 5.58 6.30 -7.76
C GLN A 25 7.03 5.98 -7.38
N PRO A 26 7.95 5.86 -8.36
CA PRO A 26 9.36 5.67 -8.06
C PRO A 26 10.00 6.95 -7.49
N ASP A 27 11.24 6.81 -7.03
CA ASP A 27 12.12 7.92 -6.64
C ASP A 27 11.64 8.70 -5.39
N ILE A 28 10.68 8.14 -4.64
CA ILE A 28 10.24 8.69 -3.35
C ILE A 28 11.18 8.18 -2.24
N PRO A 29 11.65 9.03 -1.31
CA PRO A 29 12.46 8.57 -0.20
C PRO A 29 11.75 7.48 0.62
N ILE A 30 12.44 6.37 0.88
CA ILE A 30 11.84 5.20 1.54
C ILE A 30 11.27 5.54 2.92
N GLU A 31 11.95 6.38 3.70
CA GLU A 31 11.46 6.82 5.01
C GLU A 31 10.06 7.46 4.92
N GLN A 32 9.87 8.37 3.96
CA GLN A 32 8.60 9.06 3.74
C GLN A 32 7.51 8.10 3.23
N ALA A 33 7.89 7.16 2.37
CA ALA A 33 6.97 6.13 1.87
C ALA A 33 6.52 5.17 3.00
N LEU A 34 7.42 4.77 3.91
CA LEU A 34 7.10 3.92 5.05
C LEU A 34 6.26 4.64 6.11
N GLU A 35 6.48 5.94 6.33
CA GLU A 35 5.59 6.76 7.17
C GLU A 35 4.15 6.75 6.64
N HIS A 36 3.98 6.91 5.32
CA HIS A 36 2.67 6.84 4.68
C HIS A 36 2.08 5.43 4.72
N ALA A 37 2.89 4.40 4.46
CA ALA A 37 2.44 3.01 4.57
C ALA A 37 1.90 2.71 5.98
N SER A 38 2.63 3.13 7.02
CA SER A 38 2.21 2.98 8.42
C SER A 38 0.88 3.68 8.71
N CYS A 39 0.72 4.92 8.24
CA CYS A 39 -0.53 5.69 8.39
C CYS A 39 -1.73 5.00 7.71
N VAL A 40 -1.54 4.55 6.47
CA VAL A 40 -2.59 3.90 5.67
C VAL A 40 -2.97 2.55 6.26
N LEU A 41 -1.99 1.71 6.64
CA LEU A 41 -2.24 0.42 7.29
C LEU A 41 -2.89 0.58 8.67
N GLY A 42 -2.47 1.60 9.43
CA GLY A 42 -3.10 1.95 10.70
C GLY A 42 -4.57 2.32 10.52
N THR A 43 -4.89 3.09 9.49
CA THR A 43 -6.26 3.48 9.15
C THR A 43 -7.08 2.28 8.71
N ALA A 44 -6.56 1.41 7.84
CA ALA A 44 -7.20 0.15 7.45
C ALA A 44 -7.58 -0.68 8.69
N ARG A 45 -6.64 -0.84 9.63
CA ARG A 45 -6.88 -1.55 10.89
C ARG A 45 -8.02 -0.93 11.70
N VAL A 46 -8.06 0.40 11.83
CA VAL A 46 -9.13 1.10 12.56
C VAL A 46 -10.48 0.90 11.88
N LEU A 47 -10.54 1.00 10.55
CA LEU A 47 -11.78 0.78 9.80
C LEU A 47 -12.32 -0.64 9.95
N THR A 48 -11.43 -1.65 9.90
CA THR A 48 -11.83 -3.06 10.12
C THR A 48 -12.41 -3.28 11.51
N LEU A 49 -11.87 -2.63 12.55
CA LEU A 49 -12.41 -2.71 13.90
C LEU A 49 -13.77 -1.99 13.99
N ALA A 50 -13.87 -0.79 13.44
CA ALA A 50 -15.11 -0.01 13.43
C ALA A 50 -16.26 -0.72 12.68
N ALA A 51 -15.94 -1.51 11.65
CA ALA A 51 -16.91 -2.28 10.87
C ALA A 51 -17.62 -3.39 11.68
N GLN A 52 -17.07 -3.81 12.82
CA GLN A 52 -17.64 -4.88 13.65
C GLN A 52 -18.92 -4.45 14.37
N ASP A 53 -19.05 -3.15 14.66
CA ASP A 53 -20.17 -2.59 15.42
C ASP A 53 -21.31 -2.07 14.53
N LEU A 54 -21.20 -2.22 13.20
CA LEU A 54 -22.13 -1.67 12.22
C LEU A 54 -23.12 -2.72 11.68
N CYS A 55 -24.25 -2.23 11.14
CA CYS A 55 -25.15 -3.07 10.36
C CYS A 55 -24.49 -3.50 9.03
N THR A 56 -24.98 -4.60 8.46
CA THR A 56 -24.35 -5.31 7.32
C THR A 56 -24.01 -4.43 6.11
N GLU A 57 -24.85 -3.45 5.80
CA GLU A 57 -24.61 -2.54 4.67
C GLU A 57 -23.40 -1.61 4.93
N HIS A 58 -23.39 -0.92 6.08
CA HIS A 58 -22.30 0.00 6.43
C HIS A 58 -21.00 -0.74 6.75
N GLN A 59 -21.11 -1.96 7.30
CA GLN A 59 -19.98 -2.87 7.47
C GLN A 59 -19.31 -3.20 6.12
N SER A 60 -20.09 -3.44 5.07
CA SER A 60 -19.56 -3.77 3.74
C SER A 60 -18.74 -2.61 3.16
N TYR A 61 -19.20 -1.37 3.32
CA TYR A 61 -18.45 -0.19 2.86
C TYR A 61 -17.13 0.01 3.62
N LEU A 62 -17.14 -0.12 4.96
CA LEU A 62 -15.91 0.01 5.74
C LEU A 62 -14.91 -1.12 5.48
N ASN A 63 -15.39 -2.35 5.30
CA ASN A 63 -14.54 -3.47 4.94
C ASN A 63 -13.91 -3.27 3.56
N TRP A 64 -14.68 -2.79 2.59
CA TRP A 64 -14.16 -2.50 1.25
C TRP A 64 -13.11 -1.37 1.29
N ALA A 65 -13.40 -0.27 1.99
CA ALA A 65 -12.44 0.82 2.17
C ALA A 65 -11.16 0.36 2.89
N SER A 66 -11.30 -0.47 3.93
CA SER A 66 -10.17 -1.06 4.65
C SER A 66 -9.31 -1.93 3.73
N LEU A 67 -9.92 -2.78 2.90
CA LEU A 67 -9.21 -3.60 1.93
C LEU A 67 -8.40 -2.75 0.96
N GLN A 68 -9.00 -1.70 0.38
CA GLN A 68 -8.30 -0.81 -0.56
C GLN A 68 -7.11 -0.09 0.09
N LEU A 69 -7.26 0.35 1.35
CA LEU A 69 -6.16 0.94 2.11
C LEU A 69 -5.07 -0.10 2.43
N ALA A 70 -5.45 -1.32 2.81
CA ALA A 70 -4.50 -2.40 3.07
C ALA A 70 -3.67 -2.75 1.82
N GLU A 71 -4.31 -2.86 0.66
CA GLU A 71 -3.63 -3.08 -0.63
C GLU A 71 -2.67 -1.93 -0.95
N THR A 72 -3.09 -0.68 -0.75
CA THR A 72 -2.24 0.49 -0.99
C THR A 72 -1.02 0.51 -0.06
N GLY A 73 -1.25 0.22 1.23
CA GLY A 73 -0.18 0.15 2.22
C GLY A 73 0.82 -0.97 1.93
N LEU A 74 0.33 -2.12 1.48
CA LEU A 74 1.18 -3.25 1.06
C LEU A 74 2.05 -2.87 -0.14
N ALA A 75 1.45 -2.27 -1.17
CA ALA A 75 2.17 -1.84 -2.36
C ALA A 75 3.31 -0.84 -2.03
N LEU A 76 3.07 0.08 -1.09
CA LEU A 76 4.10 1.01 -0.61
C LEU A 76 5.26 0.28 0.08
N VAL A 77 4.96 -0.72 0.91
CA VAL A 77 5.99 -1.54 1.58
C VAL A 77 6.81 -2.33 0.56
N GLU A 78 6.15 -2.98 -0.41
CA GLU A 78 6.81 -3.72 -1.49
C GLU A 78 7.71 -2.80 -2.32
N ALA A 79 7.22 -1.61 -2.71
CA ALA A 79 8.01 -0.61 -3.42
C ALA A 79 9.26 -0.15 -2.65
N CYS A 80 9.18 -0.08 -1.33
CA CYS A 80 10.33 0.21 -0.48
C CYS A 80 11.31 -0.96 -0.46
N ILE A 81 10.81 -2.20 -0.30
CA ILE A 81 11.65 -3.40 -0.30
C ILE A 81 12.43 -3.51 -1.62
N ASP A 82 11.76 -3.32 -2.76
CA ASP A 82 12.38 -3.35 -4.08
C ASP A 82 13.45 -2.25 -4.23
N GLY A 83 13.17 -1.06 -3.68
CA GLY A 83 14.12 0.04 -3.59
C GLY A 83 15.39 -0.30 -2.82
N LEU A 84 15.23 -0.90 -1.64
CA LEU A 84 16.35 -1.36 -0.80
C LEU A 84 17.19 -2.44 -1.50
N GLN A 85 16.53 -3.39 -2.16
CA GLN A 85 17.20 -4.49 -2.86
C GLN A 85 17.98 -4.01 -4.07
N ALA A 86 17.42 -3.09 -4.87
CA ALA A 86 18.08 -2.54 -6.06
C ALA A 86 19.40 -1.83 -5.69
N ASP A 87 19.41 -1.06 -4.61
CA ASP A 87 20.61 -0.39 -4.12
C ASP A 87 21.66 -1.40 -3.60
N ALA A 88 21.23 -2.46 -2.93
CA ALA A 88 22.13 -3.52 -2.44
C ALA A 88 22.81 -4.30 -3.57
N SER A 89 22.11 -4.52 -4.69
CA SER A 89 22.69 -5.18 -5.89
C SER A 89 23.62 -4.28 -6.71
N THR A 90 23.66 -2.98 -6.44
CA THR A 90 24.54 -2.02 -7.14
C THR A 90 25.86 -1.79 -6.39
N GLN A 91 26.04 -2.40 -5.21
CA GLN A 91 27.21 -2.29 -4.35
C GLN A 91 28.12 -3.53 -4.47
#